data_AF-A0A7S1WEV3-F1
#
_entry.id   AF-A0A7S1WEV3-F1
#
_cell.length_a   1.000
_cell.length_b   1.000
_cell.length_c   1.000
_cell.angle_alpha   90.00
_cell.angle_beta   90.00
_cell.angle_gamma   90.00
#
_symmetry.space_group_name_H-M   'P 1'
#
loop_
_entity.id
_entity.type
_entity.pdbx_description
1 polymer ?
#
loop_
_entity_poly.entity_id
_entity_poly.type
_entity_poly.pdbx_seq_one_letter_code
_entity_poly.pdbx_strand_id
1 'polypeptide(L)'
;DFIGLRTHFLMLSSVLVVVTYAFIFAMPPPVSTLCLGIVYTVFAGALWPAFTLAVPQAQLGTAYGVATALQNAGLAVVPLFIGHLQAAAGAGHYMGVMHTFLVFGIVGTVVAALLWQSNYASAGPLNLPSAEAEKEAHKVNEKTPLTGIK
;
A
#
# COMPACT_ATOMS: atom_id res chain seq x y z
N ASP A 1 6.22 -5.18 15.73
CA ASP A 1 5.83 -3.75 15.62
C ASP A 1 5.16 -3.32 16.93
N PHE A 2 5.80 -2.46 17.73
CA PHE A 2 5.33 -2.10 19.09
C PHE A 2 4.47 -0.82 19.13
N ILE A 3 4.44 -0.01 18.06
CA ILE A 3 4.05 1.42 18.17
C ILE A 3 2.69 1.72 17.54
N GLY A 4 2.17 0.91 16.60
CA GLY A 4 0.80 1.06 16.11
C GLY A 4 0.55 2.28 15.22
N LEU A 5 1.36 2.54 14.19
CA LEU A 5 1.21 3.71 13.29
C LEU A 5 1.11 3.31 11.80
N ARG A 6 0.41 2.22 11.50
CA ARG A 6 0.44 1.61 10.15
C ARG A 6 -0.06 2.54 9.07
N THR A 7 -1.15 3.27 9.32
CA THR A 7 -1.69 4.27 8.38
C THR A 7 -0.75 5.45 8.16
N HIS A 8 0.05 5.83 9.17
CA HIS A 8 1.06 6.88 9.04
C HIS A 8 2.27 6.39 8.23
N PHE A 9 2.72 5.15 8.42
CA PHE A 9 3.77 4.54 7.60
C PHE A 9 3.34 4.36 6.14
N LEU A 10 2.08 4.00 5.88
CA LEU A 10 1.51 3.94 4.53
C LEU A 10 1.45 5.33 3.88
N MET A 11 1.03 6.35 4.63
CA MET A 11 1.01 7.72 4.12
C MET A 11 2.43 8.23 3.83
N LEU A 12 3.37 8.04 4.77
CA LEU A 12 4.78 8.42 4.60
C LEU A 12 5.42 7.76 3.37
N SER A 13 5.26 6.43 3.23
CA SER A 13 5.79 5.70 2.08
C SER A 13 5.21 6.22 0.77
N SER A 14 3.90 6.46 0.68
CA SER A 14 3.27 6.99 -0.53
C SER A 14 3.79 8.39 -0.91
N VAL A 15 3.97 9.29 0.07
CA VAL A 15 4.51 10.64 -0.17
C VAL A 15 5.97 10.56 -0.63
N LEU A 16 6.77 9.68 -0.02
CA LEU A 16 8.16 9.47 -0.42
C LEU A 16 8.29 8.90 -1.85
N VAL A 17 7.35 8.06 -2.31
CA VAL A 17 7.29 7.64 -3.73
C VAL A 17 7.14 8.86 -4.64
N VAL A 18 6.17 9.73 -4.36
CA VAL A 18 5.90 10.92 -5.18
C VAL A 18 7.11 11.84 -5.21
N VAL A 19 7.74 12.10 -4.06
CA VAL A 19 8.98 12.90 -3.98
C VAL A 19 10.09 12.26 -4.80
N THR A 20 10.30 10.94 -4.67
CA THR A 20 11.37 10.24 -5.38
C THR A 20 11.20 10.34 -6.90
N TYR A 21 9.98 10.16 -7.42
CA TYR A 21 9.70 10.30 -8.86
C TYR A 21 9.74 11.76 -9.34
N ALA A 22 9.37 12.73 -8.50
CA ALA A 22 9.48 14.15 -8.85
C ALA A 22 10.94 14.59 -9.02
N PHE A 23 11.86 14.05 -8.21
CA PHE A 23 13.29 14.38 -8.24
C PHE A 23 14.15 13.35 -8.98
N ILE A 24 13.54 12.41 -9.72
CA ILE A 24 14.28 11.28 -10.31
C ILE A 24 15.35 11.68 -11.32
N PHE A 25 15.16 12.80 -12.02
CA PHE A 25 16.15 13.35 -12.96
C PHE A 25 17.26 14.17 -12.28
N ALA A 26 17.04 14.61 -11.04
CA ALA A 26 18.02 15.37 -10.27
C ALA A 26 18.95 14.47 -9.45
N MET A 27 18.59 13.20 -9.25
CA MET A 27 19.34 12.25 -8.44
C MET A 27 20.08 11.21 -9.30
N PRO A 28 21.28 10.76 -8.89
CA PRO A 28 21.94 9.62 -9.54
C PRO A 28 21.07 8.36 -9.48
N PRO A 29 21.05 7.53 -10.54
CA PRO A 29 20.21 6.33 -10.59
C PRO A 29 20.34 5.42 -9.35
N PRO A 30 21.54 5.08 -8.84
CA PRO A 30 21.66 4.20 -7.67
C PRO A 30 20.97 4.74 -6.41
N VAL A 31 20.98 6.06 -6.22
CA VAL A 31 20.37 6.72 -5.07
C VAL A 31 18.85 6.62 -5.16
N SER A 32 18.28 6.88 -6.34
CA SER A 32 16.83 6.75 -6.56
C SER A 32 16.35 5.32 -6.34
N THR A 33 17.09 4.31 -6.81
CA THR A 33 16.71 2.90 -6.63
C THR A 33 16.76 2.45 -5.17
N LEU A 34 17.78 2.90 -4.43
CA LEU A 34 17.87 2.64 -2.98
C LEU A 34 16.73 3.30 -2.22
N CYS A 35 16.39 4.54 -2.55
CA CYS A 35 15.27 5.26 -1.94
C CYS A 35 13.95 4.50 -2.16
N LEU A 36 13.67 4.08 -3.41
CA LEU A 36 12.48 3.28 -3.73
C LEU A 36 12.46 1.93 -2.98
N GLY A 37 13.62 1.29 -2.79
CA GLY A 37 13.72 0.04 -2.02
C GLY A 37 13.35 0.22 -0.54
N ILE A 38 13.82 1.31 0.08
CA ILE A 38 13.44 1.66 1.46
C ILE A 38 11.93 1.91 1.55
N VAL A 39 11.40 2.69 0.61
CA VAL A 39 9.97 3.01 0.56
C VAL A 39 9.11 1.76 0.40
N TYR A 40 9.49 0.84 -0.48
CA TYR A 40 8.80 -0.43 -0.67
C TYR A 40 8.79 -1.28 0.59
N THR A 41 9.91 -1.32 1.32
CA THR A 41 10.01 -2.09 2.57
C THR A 41 9.08 -1.54 3.64
N VAL A 42 9.02 -0.21 3.81
CA VAL A 42 8.09 0.44 4.74
C VAL A 42 6.64 0.17 4.35
N PHE A 43 6.32 0.28 3.06
CA PHE A 43 4.99 0.02 2.54
C PHE A 43 4.54 -1.42 2.77
N ALA A 44 5.35 -2.41 2.36
CA ALA A 44 5.03 -3.82 2.54
C ALA A 44 4.93 -4.21 4.02
N GLY A 45 5.83 -3.69 4.86
CA GLY A 45 5.83 -3.93 6.31
C GLY A 45 4.60 -3.37 7.03
N ALA A 46 4.03 -2.26 6.55
CA ALA A 46 2.83 -1.66 7.13
C ALA A 46 1.53 -2.23 6.54
N LEU A 47 1.51 -2.54 5.24
CA LEU A 47 0.30 -2.95 4.52
C LEU A 47 -0.18 -4.34 4.91
N TRP A 48 0.69 -5.35 4.89
CA TRP A 48 0.25 -6.72 5.07
C TRP A 48 -0.31 -6.99 6.48
N PRO A 49 0.27 -6.46 7.56
CA PRO A 49 -0.33 -6.55 8.89
C PRO A 49 -1.64 -5.75 9.00
N ALA A 50 -1.85 -4.71 8.21
CA ALA A 50 -3.10 -3.94 8.25
C ALA A 50 -4.32 -4.80 7.90
N PHE A 51 -4.18 -5.77 6.99
CA PHE A 51 -5.27 -6.68 6.62
C PHE A 51 -5.76 -7.55 7.79
N THR A 52 -4.87 -8.03 8.65
CA THR A 52 -5.27 -8.86 9.80
C THR A 52 -6.10 -8.10 10.84
N LEU A 53 -5.99 -6.77 10.85
CA LEU A 53 -6.76 -5.91 11.74
C LEU A 53 -8.04 -5.35 11.09
N ALA A 54 -8.02 -5.18 9.77
CA ALA A 54 -9.13 -4.56 9.04
C ALA A 54 -10.25 -5.56 8.71
N VAL A 55 -9.95 -6.86 8.63
CA VAL A 55 -10.89 -7.89 8.18
C VAL A 55 -11.11 -8.94 9.29
N PRO A 56 -12.35 -9.45 9.48
CA PRO A 56 -12.60 -10.54 10.43
C PRO A 56 -11.81 -11.80 10.11
N GLN A 57 -11.37 -12.54 11.14
CA GLN A 57 -10.52 -13.73 11.01
C GLN A 57 -11.08 -14.78 10.04
N ALA A 58 -12.41 -14.97 10.04
CA ALA A 58 -13.08 -15.92 9.15
C ALA A 58 -12.91 -15.60 7.65
N GLN A 59 -12.67 -14.33 7.29
CA GLN A 59 -12.56 -13.88 5.91
C GLN A 59 -11.13 -13.48 5.52
N LEU A 60 -10.15 -13.66 6.42
CA LEU A 60 -8.76 -13.26 6.15
C LEU A 60 -8.15 -13.98 4.95
N GLY A 61 -8.40 -15.28 4.80
CA GLY A 61 -7.90 -16.04 3.65
C GLY A 61 -8.39 -15.47 2.32
N THR A 62 -9.68 -15.08 2.27
CA THR A 62 -10.27 -14.44 1.08
C THR A 62 -9.68 -13.04 0.86
N ALA A 63 -9.50 -12.24 1.91
CA ALA A 63 -8.93 -10.91 1.79
C ALA A 63 -7.49 -10.94 1.25
N TYR A 64 -6.64 -11.82 1.79
CA TYR A 64 -5.28 -12.01 1.26
C TYR A 64 -5.31 -12.55 -0.17
N GLY A 65 -6.16 -13.55 -0.47
CA GLY A 65 -6.29 -14.10 -1.82
C GLY A 65 -6.67 -13.04 -2.87
N VAL A 66 -7.66 -12.19 -2.57
CA VAL A 66 -8.10 -11.10 -3.44
C VAL A 66 -6.99 -10.05 -3.59
N ALA A 67 -6.35 -9.63 -2.50
CA ALA A 67 -5.28 -8.64 -2.53
C ALA A 67 -4.07 -9.13 -3.37
N THR A 68 -3.65 -10.38 -3.20
CA THR A 68 -2.57 -10.99 -3.97
C THR A 68 -2.95 -11.18 -5.44
N ALA A 69 -4.18 -11.60 -5.74
CA ALA A 69 -4.64 -11.71 -7.12
C ALA A 69 -4.60 -10.35 -7.85
N LEU A 70 -5.04 -9.29 -7.18
CA LEU A 70 -4.95 -7.92 -7.70
C LEU A 70 -3.49 -7.47 -7.90
N GLN A 71 -2.61 -7.77 -6.94
CA GLN A 71 -1.18 -7.48 -7.06
C GLN A 71 -0.56 -8.20 -8.26
N ASN A 72 -0.87 -9.48 -8.46
CA ASN A 72 -0.38 -10.26 -9.60
C ASN A 72 -0.91 -9.73 -10.94
N ALA A 73 -2.17 -9.28 -10.99
CA ALA A 73 -2.70 -8.62 -12.18
C ALA A 73 -1.93 -7.32 -12.49
N GLY A 74 -1.62 -6.52 -11.48
CA GLY A 74 -0.77 -5.33 -11.62
C GLY A 74 0.63 -5.67 -12.15
N LEU A 75 1.28 -6.70 -11.59
CA LEU A 75 2.59 -7.17 -12.05
C LEU A 75 2.58 -7.72 -13.49
N ALA A 76 1.44 -8.22 -13.97
CA ALA A 76 1.31 -8.65 -15.36
C ALA A 76 1.07 -7.47 -16.32
N VAL A 77 0.19 -6.53 -15.95
CA VAL A 77 -0.28 -5.46 -16.86
C VAL A 77 0.71 -4.29 -16.91
N VAL A 78 1.23 -3.85 -15.77
CA VAL A 78 2.06 -2.63 -15.68
C VAL A 78 3.33 -2.74 -16.52
N PRO A 79 4.13 -3.83 -16.48
CA PRO A 79 5.34 -3.94 -17.30
C PRO A 79 5.05 -3.92 -18.81
N LEU A 80 3.94 -4.53 -19.25
CA LEU A 80 3.52 -4.50 -20.65
C LEU A 80 3.16 -3.07 -21.09
N PHE A 81 2.43 -2.35 -20.25
CA PHE A 81 2.07 -0.95 -20.50
C PHE A 81 3.30 -0.05 -20.58
N ILE A 82 4.23 -0.18 -19.63
CA ILE A 82 5.49 0.59 -19.62
C ILE A 82 6.35 0.24 -20.84
N GLY A 83 6.43 -1.05 -21.21
CA GLY A 83 7.14 -1.49 -22.41
C GLY A 83 6.59 -0.87 -23.69
N HIS A 84 5.26 -0.81 -23.82
CA HIS A 84 4.61 -0.15 -24.95
C HIS A 84 4.90 1.36 -24.98
N LEU A 85 4.81 2.03 -23.84
CA LEU A 85 5.10 3.46 -23.73
C LEU A 85 6.55 3.79 -24.10
N GLN A 86 7.49 2.96 -23.66
CA GLN A 86 8.90 3.12 -24.01
C GLN A 86 9.16 2.87 -25.50
N ALA A 87 8.51 1.85 -26.08
CA ALA A 87 8.63 1.55 -27.50
C ALA A 87 8.10 2.71 -28.38
N ALA A 88 6.99 3.34 -27.97
CA ALA A 88 6.42 4.49 -28.67
C ALA A 88 7.27 5.77 -28.55
N ALA A 89 7.92 6.00 -27.40
CA ALA A 89 8.74 7.17 -27.16
C ALA A 89 10.13 7.13 -27.83
N GLY A 90 10.65 5.92 -28.10
CA GLY A 90 11.98 5.69 -28.66
C GLY A 90 13.07 5.51 -27.59
N ALA A 91 14.21 4.94 -28.00
CA ALA A 91 15.31 4.63 -27.10
C ALA A 91 15.89 5.90 -26.45
N GLY A 92 16.04 5.89 -25.12
CA GLY A 92 16.56 7.02 -24.35
C GLY A 92 15.51 8.02 -23.86
N HIS A 93 14.25 7.91 -24.31
CA HIS A 93 13.17 8.77 -23.85
C HIS A 93 12.31 8.07 -22.79
N TYR A 94 12.63 8.33 -21.51
CA TYR A 94 11.92 7.73 -20.36
C TYR A 94 10.89 8.66 -19.71
N MET A 95 10.70 9.87 -20.25
CA MET A 95 9.82 10.88 -19.65
C MET A 95 8.40 10.35 -19.43
N GLY A 96 7.80 9.72 -20.44
CA GLY A 96 6.44 9.16 -20.31
C GLY A 96 6.33 8.10 -19.20
N VAL A 97 7.35 7.24 -19.08
CA VAL A 97 7.43 6.19 -18.05
C VAL A 97 7.50 6.83 -16.66
N MET A 98 8.34 7.86 -16.48
CA MET A 98 8.46 8.56 -15.20
C MET A 98 7.17 9.27 -14.80
N HIS A 99 6.47 9.94 -15.73
CA HIS A 99 5.19 10.57 -15.45
C HIS A 99 4.12 9.54 -15.05
N THR A 100 4.12 8.36 -15.67
CA THR A 100 3.20 7.28 -15.31
C THR A 100 3.38 6.86 -13.85
N PHE A 101 4.62 6.61 -13.43
CA PHE A 101 4.90 6.24 -12.04
C PHE A 101 4.63 7.39 -11.05
N LEU A 102 4.84 8.65 -11.44
CA LEU A 102 4.45 9.80 -10.64
C LEU A 102 2.93 9.84 -10.41
N VAL A 103 2.13 9.63 -11.47
CA VAL A 103 0.67 9.56 -11.36
C VAL A 103 0.23 8.41 -10.46
N PHE A 104 0.82 7.21 -10.60
CA PHE A 104 0.54 6.10 -9.70
C PHE A 104 0.89 6.43 -8.25
N GLY A 105 2.00 7.13 -8.00
CA GLY A 105 2.37 7.62 -6.69
C GLY A 105 1.31 8.56 -6.11
N ILE A 106 0.85 9.54 -6.88
CA ILE A 106 -0.19 10.50 -6.46
C ILE A 106 -1.49 9.78 -6.13
N VAL A 107 -1.95 8.87 -7.00
CA VAL A 107 -3.15 8.07 -6.75
C VAL A 107 -2.98 7.22 -5.48
N GLY A 108 -1.81 6.61 -5.30
CA GLY A 108 -1.48 5.87 -4.07
C GLY A 108 -1.52 6.75 -2.82
N THR A 109 -1.03 7.98 -2.88
CA THR A 109 -1.11 8.94 -1.78
C THR A 109 -2.56 9.33 -1.45
N VAL A 110 -3.41 9.52 -2.47
CA VAL A 110 -4.84 9.78 -2.24
C VAL A 110 -5.49 8.59 -1.53
N VAL A 111 -5.23 7.37 -1.96
CA VAL A 111 -5.76 6.16 -1.30
C VAL A 111 -5.24 6.06 0.14
N ALA A 112 -3.96 6.32 0.38
CA ALA A 112 -3.39 6.33 1.73
C ALA A 112 -4.03 7.41 2.63
N ALA A 113 -4.33 8.58 2.08
CA ALA A 113 -5.03 9.65 2.80
C ALA A 113 -6.48 9.28 3.13
N LEU A 114 -7.20 8.64 2.20
CA LEU A 114 -8.56 8.13 2.44
C LEU A 114 -8.57 7.04 3.52
N LEU A 115 -7.57 6.14 3.51
CA LEU A 115 -7.42 5.12 4.55
C LEU A 115 -7.15 5.77 5.91
N TRP A 116 -6.30 6.79 5.96
CA TRP A 116 -6.04 7.54 7.19
C TRP A 116 -7.30 8.24 7.70
N GLN A 117 -8.07 8.89 6.81
CA GLN A 117 -9.34 9.55 7.16
C GLN A 117 -10.38 8.55 7.67
N SER A 118 -10.56 7.42 6.98
CA SER A 118 -11.48 6.36 7.40
C SER A 118 -11.08 5.77 8.75
N ASN A 119 -9.78 5.59 8.99
CA ASN A 119 -9.30 5.07 10.26
C ASN A 119 -9.50 6.07 11.41
N TYR A 120 -9.29 7.36 11.16
CA TYR A 120 -9.54 8.42 12.14
C TYR A 120 -11.03 8.55 12.48
N ALA A 121 -11.91 8.49 11.47
CA ALA A 121 -13.35 8.59 11.65
C ALA A 121 -13.96 7.41 12.42
N SER A 122 -13.40 6.21 12.28
CA SER A 122 -13.90 5.00 12.94
C SER A 122 -13.22 4.67 14.28
N ALA A 123 -12.31 5.50 14.77
CA ALA A 123 -11.40 5.17 15.89
C ALA A 123 -10.77 3.77 15.69
N GLY A 124 -10.36 3.48 14.45
CA GLY A 124 -10.05 2.12 14.00
C GLY A 124 -8.77 1.55 14.61
N PRO A 125 -8.66 0.21 14.72
CA PRO A 125 -7.56 -0.46 15.39
C PRO A 125 -6.21 -0.36 14.66
N LEU A 126 -6.18 0.21 13.44
CA LEU A 126 -4.96 0.28 12.63
C LEU A 126 -3.89 1.23 13.22
N ASN A 127 -4.30 2.16 14.09
CA ASN A 127 -3.41 3.04 14.84
C ASN A 127 -3.16 2.56 16.30
N LEU A 128 -3.59 1.35 16.65
CA LEU A 128 -3.31 0.78 17.97
C LEU A 128 -2.00 -0.03 17.96
N PRO A 129 -1.24 -0.04 19.06
CA PRO A 129 -0.15 -0.98 19.25
C PRO A 129 -0.62 -2.42 18.97
N SER A 130 0.23 -3.24 18.36
CA SER A 130 -0.15 -4.58 17.85
C SER A 130 -0.85 -5.46 18.90
N ALA A 131 -0.39 -5.45 20.15
CA ALA A 131 -0.99 -6.21 21.26
C ALA A 131 -2.40 -5.73 21.66
N GLU A 132 -2.72 -4.46 21.43
CA GLU A 132 -4.00 -3.86 21.77
C GLU A 132 -4.97 -3.93 20.58
N ALA A 133 -4.44 -3.73 19.37
CA ALA A 133 -5.16 -3.94 18.12
C ALA A 133 -5.65 -5.39 17.97
N GLU A 134 -4.83 -6.37 18.36
CA GLU A 134 -5.20 -7.79 18.31
C GLU A 134 -6.29 -8.14 19.34
N LYS A 135 -6.25 -7.54 20.53
CA LYS A 135 -7.31 -7.69 21.54
C LYS A 135 -8.64 -7.09 21.06
N GLU A 136 -8.61 -5.90 20.47
CA GLU A 136 -9.80 -5.25 19.91
C GLU A 136 -10.36 -6.04 18.72
N ALA A 137 -9.50 -6.54 17.82
CA ALA A 137 -9.91 -7.41 16.72
C ALA A 137 -10.56 -8.71 17.23
N HIS A 138 -10.03 -9.32 18.30
CA HIS A 138 -10.64 -10.49 18.95
C HIS A 138 -12.03 -10.18 19.54
N LYS A 139 -12.22 -9.03 20.19
CA LYS A 139 -13.53 -8.62 20.73
C LYS A 139 -14.58 -8.40 19.63
N VAL A 140 -14.19 -7.81 18.50
CA VAL A 140 -15.07 -7.65 17.33
C VAL A 140 -15.48 -9.02 16.76
N ASN A 141 -14.54 -9.96 16.74
CA ASN A 141 -14.79 -11.33 16.30
C ASN A 141 -15.73 -12.09 17.25
N GLU A 142 -15.60 -11.85 18.56
CA GLU A 142 -16.48 -12.43 19.60
C GLU A 142 -17.90 -11.85 19.58
N LYS A 143 -18.05 -10.56 19.24
CA LYS A 143 -19.37 -9.90 19.04
C LYS A 143 -20.06 -10.26 17.72
N THR A 144 -19.35 -10.94 16.82
CA THR A 144 -19.92 -11.50 15.59
C THR A 144 -19.93 -13.05 15.66
N PRO A 145 -20.52 -13.68 16.69
CA PRO A 145 -20.49 -15.13 16.80
C PRO A 145 -21.54 -15.70 15.87
N LEU A 146 -21.13 -16.34 14.76
CA LEU A 146 -21.84 -17.39 14.00
C LEU A 146 -23.40 -17.38 14.02
N THR A 147 -24.05 -16.23 13.98
CA THR A 147 -25.51 -16.10 14.03
C THR A 147 -25.97 -15.50 12.73
N GLY A 148 -26.04 -16.35 11.71
CA GLY A 148 -26.50 -15.94 10.39
C GLY A 148 -26.50 -17.01 9.31
N ILE A 149 -25.85 -18.16 9.52
CA ILE A 149 -26.07 -19.33 8.67
C ILE A 149 -27.05 -20.26 9.40
N LYS A 150 -28.34 -20.00 9.20
CA LYS A 150 -29.36 -21.05 9.21
C LYS A 150 -29.76 -21.32 7.78
#